data_AF-A0A9D6HBJ2-F1
#
_entry.id   AF-A0A9D6HBJ2-F1
#
_cell.length_a   1.000
_cell.length_b   1.000
_cell.length_c   1.000
_cell.angle_alpha   90.00
_cell.angle_beta   90.00
_cell.angle_gamma   90.00
#
_symmetry.space_group_name_H-M   'P 1'
#
loop_
_entity.id
_entity.type
_entity.pdbx_description
1 polymer ?
#
loop_
_entity_poly.entity_id
_entity_poly.type
_entity_poly.pdbx_seq_one_letter_code
_entity_poly.pdbx_strand_id
1 'polypeptide(L)'
;MTTARHDMFDEPYMPTNVFIALFVTALAVIGVPAYVYYNGVTGYEVAAYIFYHMVPGYAITAGYHRMFSHQAYKAHWSVRLAYAIFGAAAVQNSILAWSRHHRVHHKFVDDPVKDPYPITRGFLHAHIGWVLKKQNHNPEMDHVNLRDLYKDPIVMWQHKYYWYIVFVMNVIIPVGLGLLVGRPLGMFMFATVLRLFVVENIMFSTNSLCHMWGKRPYTDANSATDSHLMGLFLLGEGYHNFHHRFEYDYRNGHHWYDLDSTKWLIAGLAKLGLVTDLRRATTLQINNAVTSMAMKRADKKLSRYENWATVQTQLEELRAKMLEKISHWEDMKEQMQAMLAEKREETSAKLDDMKAKLEDAQAQWMEAREQFRQQLRMAFSQVPAAA
;
A
#
# COMPACT_ATOMS: atom_id res chain seq x y z
N MET A 1 21.69 -37.07 -4.09
CA MET A 1 21.12 -36.37 -2.92
C MET A 1 19.99 -35.48 -3.41
N THR A 2 18.78 -36.04 -3.51
CA THR A 2 17.60 -35.38 -4.10
C THR A 2 16.37 -35.88 -3.35
N THR A 3 16.22 -35.45 -2.09
CA THR A 3 15.09 -35.79 -1.21
C THR A 3 14.88 -34.68 -0.16
N ALA A 4 14.57 -33.46 -0.60
CA ALA A 4 14.19 -32.34 0.29
C ALA A 4 13.34 -31.29 -0.46
N ARG A 5 12.31 -31.74 -1.18
CA ARG A 5 11.37 -30.85 -1.90
C ARG A 5 9.91 -31.28 -1.73
N HIS A 6 9.56 -31.96 -0.63
CA HIS A 6 8.23 -32.57 -0.44
C HIS A 6 7.72 -32.45 1.01
N ASP A 7 7.85 -31.28 1.64
CA ASP A 7 7.54 -31.17 3.07
C ASP A 7 7.15 -29.74 3.52
N MET A 8 7.64 -28.69 2.84
CA MET A 8 7.45 -27.30 3.28
C MET A 8 6.09 -26.68 2.91
N PHE A 9 5.24 -27.39 2.16
CA PHE A 9 3.94 -26.87 1.73
C PHE A 9 2.72 -27.57 2.38
N ASP A 10 2.99 -28.57 3.22
CA ASP A 10 1.99 -29.42 3.87
C ASP A 10 1.79 -29.05 5.34
N GLU A 11 2.03 -27.79 5.73
CA GLU A 11 1.77 -27.39 7.11
C GLU A 11 0.30 -27.68 7.45
N PRO A 12 0.05 -28.37 8.58
CA PRO A 12 -1.30 -28.76 8.94
C PRO A 12 -2.14 -27.51 9.17
N TYR A 13 -3.42 -27.59 8.79
CA TYR A 13 -4.38 -26.55 9.13
C TYR A 13 -4.48 -26.40 10.65
N MET A 14 -4.57 -25.15 11.11
CA MET A 14 -4.86 -24.85 12.50
C MET A 14 -6.38 -24.93 12.70
N PRO A 15 -6.90 -25.93 13.45
CA PRO A 15 -8.34 -26.17 13.53
C PRO A 15 -9.13 -24.95 14.01
N THR A 16 -8.57 -24.18 14.94
CA THR A 16 -9.17 -22.94 15.45
C THR A 16 -9.33 -21.88 14.35
N ASN A 17 -8.29 -21.65 13.54
CA ASN A 17 -8.35 -20.64 12.48
C ASN A 17 -9.32 -21.04 11.37
N VAL A 18 -9.32 -22.33 11.01
CA VAL A 18 -10.28 -22.88 10.04
C VAL A 18 -11.71 -22.74 10.57
N PHE A 19 -11.96 -23.10 11.82
CA PHE A 19 -13.28 -22.96 12.43
C PHE A 19 -13.74 -21.49 12.42
N ILE A 20 -12.90 -20.55 12.85
CA ILE A 20 -13.24 -19.12 12.86
C ILE A 20 -13.54 -18.62 11.45
N ALA A 21 -12.68 -18.94 10.47
CA ALA A 21 -12.86 -18.51 9.09
C ALA A 21 -14.17 -19.06 8.48
N LEU A 22 -14.46 -20.35 8.67
CA LEU A 22 -15.69 -20.97 8.19
C LEU A 22 -16.92 -20.42 8.92
N PHE A 23 -16.84 -20.19 10.23
CA PHE A 23 -17.93 -19.66 11.03
C PHE A 23 -18.29 -18.23 10.62
N VAL A 24 -17.30 -17.34 10.50
CA VAL A 24 -17.52 -15.96 10.02
C VAL A 24 -18.07 -15.96 8.60
N THR A 25 -17.55 -16.82 7.72
CA THR A 25 -18.05 -16.97 6.34
C THR A 25 -19.50 -17.45 6.32
N ALA A 26 -19.85 -18.46 7.10
CA ALA A 26 -21.22 -18.97 7.18
C ALA A 26 -22.18 -17.90 7.72
N LEU A 27 -21.79 -17.17 8.78
CA LEU A 27 -22.62 -16.07 9.27
C LEU A 27 -22.75 -14.94 8.25
N ALA A 28 -21.70 -14.60 7.50
CA ALA A 28 -21.77 -13.53 6.50
C ALA A 28 -22.59 -13.93 5.26
N VAL A 29 -22.44 -15.16 4.76
CA VAL A 29 -23.07 -15.62 3.51
C VAL A 29 -24.49 -16.16 3.74
N ILE A 30 -24.78 -16.71 4.92
CA ILE A 30 -26.09 -17.29 5.24
C ILE A 30 -26.79 -16.45 6.31
N GLY A 31 -26.11 -16.17 7.42
CA GLY A 31 -26.70 -15.47 8.57
C GLY A 31 -27.15 -14.04 8.26
N VAL A 32 -26.33 -13.27 7.55
CA VAL A 32 -26.66 -11.89 7.18
C VAL A 32 -27.84 -11.85 6.18
N PRO A 33 -27.86 -12.60 5.06
CA PRO A 33 -29.04 -12.64 4.20
C PRO A 33 -30.30 -13.14 4.91
N ALA A 34 -30.20 -14.15 5.77
CA ALA A 34 -31.32 -14.61 6.58
C ALA A 34 -31.84 -13.49 7.51
N TYR A 35 -30.94 -12.77 8.20
CA TYR A 35 -31.31 -11.63 9.01
C TYR A 35 -32.06 -10.57 8.20
N VAL A 36 -31.52 -10.20 7.04
CA VAL A 36 -32.13 -9.23 6.12
C VAL A 36 -33.52 -9.68 5.68
N TYR A 37 -33.69 -10.95 5.33
CA TYR A 37 -34.97 -11.50 4.90
C TYR A 37 -36.04 -11.40 6.01
N TYR A 38 -35.70 -11.73 7.25
CA TYR A 38 -36.67 -11.75 8.36
C TYR A 38 -36.87 -10.40 9.06
N ASN A 39 -35.88 -9.50 9.05
CA ASN A 39 -35.89 -8.28 9.87
C ASN A 39 -35.75 -6.98 9.06
N GLY A 40 -35.52 -7.09 7.75
CA GLY A 40 -35.16 -5.95 6.89
C GLY A 40 -33.81 -5.31 7.25
N VAL A 41 -33.50 -4.21 6.58
CA VAL A 41 -32.30 -3.38 6.82
C VAL A 41 -32.75 -1.94 7.03
N THR A 42 -32.15 -1.25 7.98
CA THR A 42 -32.37 0.20 8.16
C THR A 42 -31.12 0.98 7.77
N GLY A 43 -31.25 2.30 7.69
CA GLY A 43 -30.11 3.19 7.47
C GLY A 43 -29.03 3.07 8.54
N TYR A 44 -29.37 2.63 9.76
CA TYR A 44 -28.41 2.48 10.85
C TYR A 44 -27.40 1.36 10.58
N GLU A 45 -27.84 0.16 10.15
CA GLU A 45 -26.91 -0.93 9.82
C GLU A 45 -26.03 -0.59 8.63
N VAL A 46 -26.57 0.10 7.61
CA VAL A 46 -25.80 0.54 6.44
C VAL A 46 -24.74 1.55 6.86
N ALA A 47 -25.11 2.55 7.66
CA ALA A 47 -24.16 3.54 8.17
C ALA A 47 -23.07 2.89 9.03
N ALA A 48 -23.42 1.94 9.90
CA ALA A 48 -22.47 1.22 10.72
C ALA A 48 -21.53 0.35 9.89
N TYR A 49 -22.04 -0.36 8.88
CA TYR A 49 -21.20 -1.10 7.93
C TYR A 49 -20.20 -0.18 7.23
N ILE A 50 -20.63 0.96 6.67
CA ILE A 50 -19.75 1.90 5.97
C ILE A 50 -18.68 2.44 6.93
N PHE A 51 -19.07 2.86 8.13
CA PHE A 51 -18.14 3.36 9.14
C PHE A 51 -17.10 2.31 9.53
N TYR A 52 -17.54 1.10 9.88
CA TYR A 52 -16.64 0.01 10.29
C TYR A 52 -15.83 -0.56 9.13
N HIS A 53 -16.28 -0.41 7.88
CA HIS A 53 -15.49 -0.74 6.71
C HIS A 53 -14.35 0.27 6.52
N MET A 54 -14.68 1.56 6.50
CA MET A 54 -13.73 2.63 6.16
C MET A 54 -12.74 2.93 7.27
N VAL A 55 -13.20 3.15 8.50
CA VAL A 55 -12.35 3.68 9.58
C VAL A 55 -11.25 2.69 10.01
N PRO A 56 -11.57 1.43 10.30
CA PRO A 56 -10.59 0.36 10.47
C PRO A 56 -9.71 0.10 9.25
N GLY A 57 -10.28 0.17 8.03
CA GLY A 57 -9.50 0.09 6.80
C GLY A 57 -8.40 1.16 6.74
N TYR A 58 -8.76 2.42 7.02
CA TYR A 58 -7.80 3.51 7.12
C TYR A 58 -6.81 3.36 8.28
N ALA A 59 -7.22 2.76 9.40
CA ALA A 59 -6.29 2.48 10.49
C ALA A 59 -5.22 1.44 10.09
N ILE A 60 -5.58 0.46 9.25
CA ILE A 60 -4.62 -0.47 8.65
C ILE A 60 -3.74 0.25 7.64
N THR A 61 -4.30 0.92 6.64
CA THR A 61 -3.53 1.51 5.53
C THR A 61 -2.71 2.73 5.97
N ALA A 62 -3.31 3.68 6.67
CA ALA A 62 -2.62 4.87 7.14
C ALA A 62 -1.73 4.56 8.34
N GLY A 63 -2.25 3.78 9.29
CA GLY A 63 -1.59 3.49 10.56
C GLY A 63 -0.61 2.33 10.47
N TYR A 64 -1.13 1.10 10.49
CA TYR A 64 -0.32 -0.12 10.58
C TYR A 64 0.71 -0.19 9.45
N HIS A 65 0.26 0.09 8.23
CA HIS A 65 1.08 -0.02 7.04
C HIS A 65 2.05 1.16 6.90
N ARG A 66 1.56 2.34 6.53
CA ARG A 66 2.42 3.47 6.15
C ARG A 66 3.16 4.09 7.34
N MET A 67 2.51 4.22 8.50
CA MET A 67 3.10 4.87 9.67
C MET A 67 3.96 3.91 10.50
N PHE A 68 3.38 2.83 11.01
CA PHE A 68 4.06 1.92 11.94
C PHE A 68 5.05 1.01 11.22
N SER A 69 4.72 0.42 10.07
CA SER A 69 5.65 -0.48 9.39
C SER A 69 6.73 0.25 8.59
N HIS A 70 6.36 1.31 7.85
CA HIS A 70 7.29 1.99 6.94
C HIS A 70 7.83 3.34 7.42
N GLN A 71 7.31 3.87 8.53
CA GLN A 71 7.74 5.16 9.07
C GLN A 71 7.69 6.27 8.00
N ALA A 72 6.66 6.25 7.16
CA ALA A 72 6.50 7.18 6.05
C ALA A 72 6.11 8.60 6.51
N TYR A 73 5.66 8.73 7.76
CA TYR A 73 5.34 10.00 8.41
C TYR A 73 5.30 9.85 9.94
N LYS A 74 5.24 10.98 10.65
CA LYS A 74 5.01 11.04 12.10
C LYS A 74 3.60 11.54 12.38
N ALA A 75 2.96 10.99 13.40
CA ALA A 75 1.62 11.40 13.80
C ALA A 75 1.56 11.81 15.27
N HIS A 76 0.67 12.76 15.56
CA HIS A 76 0.30 13.14 16.92
C HIS A 76 -0.23 11.93 17.69
N TRP A 77 -0.04 11.90 19.02
CA TRP A 77 -0.37 10.73 19.84
C TRP A 77 -1.85 10.33 19.74
N SER A 78 -2.76 11.30 19.55
CA SER A 78 -4.20 11.04 19.40
C SER A 78 -4.53 10.27 18.12
N VAL A 79 -3.86 10.61 17.00
CA VAL A 79 -4.00 9.89 15.72
C VAL A 79 -3.42 8.47 15.86
N ARG A 80 -2.27 8.33 16.52
CA ARG A 80 -1.66 7.02 16.80
C ARG A 80 -2.55 6.13 17.64
N LEU A 81 -3.19 6.69 18.67
CA LEU A 81 -4.16 5.99 19.51
C LEU A 81 -5.40 5.59 18.71
N ALA A 82 -5.91 6.48 17.86
CA ALA A 82 -7.03 6.16 16.97
C ALA A 82 -6.69 4.99 16.04
N TYR A 83 -5.51 5.00 15.40
CA TYR A 83 -5.04 3.88 14.59
C TYR A 83 -4.89 2.58 15.39
N ALA A 84 -4.42 2.67 16.64
CA ALA A 84 -4.29 1.50 17.51
C ALA A 84 -5.65 0.85 17.85
N ILE A 85 -6.66 1.67 18.17
CA ILE A 85 -8.01 1.20 18.52
C ILE A 85 -8.75 0.67 17.28
N PHE A 86 -8.83 1.47 16.21
CA PHE A 86 -9.56 1.10 15.01
C PHE A 86 -8.85 0.03 14.18
N GLY A 87 -7.52 -0.01 14.21
CA GLY A 87 -6.76 -1.09 13.56
C GLY A 87 -6.94 -2.43 14.27
N ALA A 88 -7.06 -2.43 15.61
CA ALA A 88 -7.46 -3.65 16.33
C ALA A 88 -8.85 -4.12 15.93
N ALA A 89 -9.77 -3.20 15.62
CA ALA A 89 -11.09 -3.55 15.12
C ALA A 89 -11.04 -4.32 13.79
N ALA A 90 -9.96 -4.25 13.01
CA ALA A 90 -9.80 -4.99 11.76
C ALA A 90 -9.36 -6.46 11.96
N VAL A 91 -8.99 -6.88 13.17
CA VAL A 91 -8.67 -8.29 13.52
C VAL A 91 -7.42 -8.86 12.81
N GLN A 92 -6.54 -8.01 12.29
CA GLN A 92 -5.30 -8.42 11.60
C GLN A 92 -4.07 -8.53 12.53
N ASN A 93 -4.24 -9.06 13.74
CA ASN A 93 -3.24 -9.01 14.82
C ASN A 93 -2.91 -7.59 15.34
N SER A 94 -2.13 -7.54 16.42
CA SER A 94 -1.63 -6.30 17.01
C SER A 94 -0.70 -5.54 16.05
N ILE A 95 -0.51 -4.23 16.26
CA ILE A 95 0.42 -3.41 15.46
C ILE A 95 1.80 -4.06 15.40
N LEU A 96 2.33 -4.46 16.58
CA LEU A 96 3.67 -5.04 16.67
C LEU A 96 3.82 -6.31 15.82
N ALA A 97 2.83 -7.21 15.89
CA ALA A 97 2.84 -8.44 15.11
C ALA A 97 2.66 -8.17 13.62
N TRP A 98 1.65 -7.38 13.24
CA TRP A 98 1.39 -7.05 11.84
C TRP A 98 2.61 -6.37 11.18
N SER A 99 3.19 -5.38 11.85
CA SER A 99 4.39 -4.69 11.34
C SER A 99 5.62 -5.59 11.27
N ARG A 100 5.76 -6.55 12.18
CA ARG A 100 6.81 -7.58 12.09
C ARG A 100 6.66 -8.40 10.81
N HIS A 101 5.47 -8.98 10.58
CA HIS A 101 5.19 -9.77 9.38
C HIS A 101 5.41 -8.94 8.11
N HIS A 102 4.88 -7.71 8.09
CA HIS A 102 4.96 -6.84 6.93
C HIS A 102 6.40 -6.40 6.60
N ARG A 103 7.21 -6.06 7.61
CA ARG A 103 8.63 -5.72 7.39
C ARG A 103 9.44 -6.93 6.89
N VAL A 104 9.12 -8.15 7.33
CA VAL A 104 9.74 -9.38 6.80
C VAL A 104 9.30 -9.63 5.36
N HIS A 105 8.01 -9.48 5.05
CA HIS A 105 7.49 -9.56 3.68
C HIS A 105 8.26 -8.62 2.74
N HIS A 106 8.39 -7.33 3.09
CA HIS A 106 9.11 -6.35 2.28
C HIS A 106 10.58 -6.70 2.03
N LYS A 107 11.24 -7.35 3.00
CA LYS A 107 12.65 -7.76 2.86
C LYS A 107 12.80 -9.01 1.98
N PHE A 108 11.80 -9.88 1.94
CA PHE A 108 11.88 -11.20 1.31
C PHE A 108 10.71 -11.49 0.36
N VAL A 109 10.19 -10.46 -0.30
CA VAL A 109 9.02 -10.54 -1.18
C VAL A 109 9.19 -11.70 -2.16
N ASP A 110 8.14 -12.51 -2.31
CA ASP A 110 8.08 -13.69 -3.20
C ASP A 110 8.97 -14.87 -2.79
N ASP A 111 9.80 -14.77 -1.75
CA ASP A 111 10.58 -15.91 -1.24
C ASP A 111 9.61 -16.95 -0.65
N PRO A 112 9.58 -18.19 -1.15
CA PRO A 112 8.58 -19.18 -0.78
C PRO A 112 8.70 -19.67 0.68
N VAL A 113 9.79 -19.34 1.38
CA VAL A 113 10.07 -19.77 2.76
C VAL A 113 10.11 -18.58 3.72
N LYS A 114 10.73 -17.46 3.29
CA LYS A 114 11.00 -16.31 4.17
C LYS A 114 9.90 -15.27 4.16
N ASP A 115 9.21 -15.10 3.03
CA ASP A 115 8.00 -14.29 2.98
C ASP A 115 6.92 -14.96 3.85
N PRO A 116 6.17 -14.22 4.69
CA PRO A 116 5.12 -14.83 5.50
C PRO A 116 3.87 -15.23 4.69
N TYR A 117 3.67 -14.64 3.51
CA TYR A 117 2.51 -14.90 2.66
C TYR A 117 2.84 -14.83 1.15
N PRO A 118 3.85 -15.58 0.67
CA PRO A 118 4.37 -15.45 -0.68
C PRO A 118 3.36 -15.88 -1.73
N ILE A 119 3.16 -15.03 -2.74
CA ILE A 119 2.34 -15.39 -3.90
C ILE A 119 2.92 -16.55 -4.72
N THR A 120 4.23 -16.82 -4.59
CA THR A 120 4.91 -17.94 -5.26
C THR A 120 4.43 -19.30 -4.78
N ARG A 121 3.76 -19.37 -3.61
CA ARG A 121 3.05 -20.56 -3.13
C ARG A 121 1.62 -20.69 -3.67
N GLY A 122 1.18 -19.77 -4.52
CA GLY A 122 -0.10 -19.77 -5.22
C GLY A 122 -1.15 -18.84 -4.59
N PHE A 123 -2.16 -18.50 -5.40
CA PHE A 123 -3.22 -17.54 -5.06
C PHE A 123 -3.90 -17.84 -3.72
N LEU A 124 -4.38 -19.07 -3.54
CA LEU A 124 -5.11 -19.46 -2.32
C LEU A 124 -4.25 -19.35 -1.06
N HIS A 125 -2.95 -19.65 -1.17
CA HIS A 125 -2.03 -19.52 -0.05
C HIS A 125 -1.87 -18.06 0.36
N ALA A 126 -1.48 -17.19 -0.58
CA ALA A 126 -1.24 -15.77 -0.31
C ALA A 126 -2.52 -15.01 0.09
N HIS A 127 -3.68 -15.44 -0.41
CA HIS A 127 -4.96 -14.84 -0.05
C HIS A 127 -5.36 -15.22 1.39
N ILE A 128 -5.55 -16.50 1.71
CA ILE A 128 -6.06 -16.90 3.03
C ILE A 128 -5.33 -18.09 3.65
N GLY A 129 -4.71 -18.94 2.84
CA GLY A 129 -4.09 -20.19 3.29
C GLY A 129 -2.99 -19.98 4.34
N TRP A 130 -2.23 -18.88 4.27
CA TRP A 130 -1.22 -18.53 5.27
C TRP A 130 -1.85 -18.31 6.66
N VAL A 131 -3.07 -17.75 6.76
CA VAL A 131 -3.77 -17.60 8.05
C VAL A 131 -4.32 -18.93 8.56
N LEU A 132 -4.78 -19.81 7.65
CA LEU A 132 -5.45 -21.06 8.01
C LEU A 132 -4.47 -22.15 8.47
N LYS A 133 -3.22 -22.10 8.03
CA LYS A 133 -2.21 -23.10 8.34
C LYS A 133 -1.42 -22.75 9.59
N LYS A 134 -0.90 -23.78 10.27
CA LYS A 134 0.08 -23.59 11.34
C LYS A 134 1.33 -22.95 10.75
N GLN A 135 1.65 -21.75 11.23
CA GLN A 135 2.87 -21.05 10.84
C GLN A 135 4.07 -21.72 11.50
N ASN A 136 4.96 -22.28 10.70
CA ASN A 136 6.27 -22.73 11.19
C ASN A 136 7.08 -21.51 11.65
N HIS A 137 8.00 -21.72 12.59
CA HIS A 137 8.87 -20.65 13.03
C HIS A 137 9.72 -20.16 11.85
N ASN A 138 9.56 -18.89 11.49
CA ASN A 138 10.36 -18.20 10.49
C ASN A 138 11.46 -17.40 11.21
N PRO A 139 12.74 -17.80 11.12
CA PRO A 139 13.84 -17.13 11.84
C PRO A 139 13.99 -15.64 11.48
N GLU A 140 13.58 -15.24 10.28
CA GLU A 140 13.66 -13.84 9.85
C GLU A 140 12.77 -12.91 10.71
N MET A 141 11.74 -13.47 11.36
CA MET A 141 10.87 -12.75 12.29
C MET A 141 11.60 -12.28 13.55
N ASP A 142 12.69 -12.92 13.93
CA ASP A 142 13.48 -12.57 15.11
C ASP A 142 14.56 -11.52 14.80
N HIS A 143 14.92 -11.38 13.52
CA HIS A 143 15.99 -10.48 13.08
C HIS A 143 15.49 -9.14 12.50
N VAL A 144 14.18 -8.97 12.37
CA VAL A 144 13.61 -7.71 11.90
C VAL A 144 13.71 -6.62 12.96
N ASN A 145 14.18 -5.44 12.57
CA ASN A 145 14.28 -4.30 13.48
C ASN A 145 12.87 -3.83 13.85
N LEU A 146 12.53 -3.87 15.14
CA LEU A 146 11.26 -3.39 15.71
C LEU A 146 11.50 -2.43 16.89
N ARG A 147 12.72 -1.90 17.02
CA ARG A 147 13.13 -1.08 18.19
C ARG A 147 12.25 0.16 18.36
N ASP A 148 11.79 0.73 17.25
CA ASP A 148 10.86 1.84 17.23
C ASP A 148 9.49 1.48 17.81
N LEU A 149 8.96 0.30 17.45
CA LEU A 149 7.66 -0.19 17.94
C LEU A 149 7.71 -0.59 19.42
N TYR A 150 8.80 -1.23 19.86
CA TYR A 150 8.98 -1.57 21.29
C TYR A 150 9.07 -0.36 22.21
N LYS A 151 9.58 0.77 21.70
CA LYS A 151 9.67 2.03 22.44
C LYS A 151 8.36 2.82 22.43
N ASP A 152 7.39 2.43 21.61
CA ASP A 152 6.12 3.12 21.48
C ASP A 152 5.12 2.62 22.55
N PRO A 153 4.75 3.45 23.55
CA PRO A 153 3.86 3.02 24.62
C PRO A 153 2.43 2.71 24.13
N ILE A 154 1.96 3.35 23.05
CA ILE A 154 0.63 3.08 22.48
C ILE A 154 0.64 1.71 21.80
N VAL A 155 1.70 1.40 21.04
CA VAL A 155 1.86 0.09 20.40
C VAL A 155 1.93 -1.01 21.45
N MET A 156 2.72 -0.83 22.51
CA MET A 156 2.86 -1.84 23.56
C MET A 156 1.59 -1.99 24.40
N TRP A 157 0.87 -0.90 24.66
CA TRP A 157 -0.47 -0.95 25.27
C TRP A 157 -1.44 -1.75 24.40
N GLN A 158 -1.49 -1.44 23.10
CA GLN A 158 -2.38 -2.12 22.17
C GLN A 158 -2.05 -3.60 22.04
N HIS A 159 -0.76 -3.95 21.99
CA HIS A 159 -0.31 -5.34 21.94
C HIS A 159 -0.72 -6.10 23.21
N LYS A 160 -0.55 -5.51 24.39
CA LYS A 160 -0.93 -6.10 25.68
C LYS A 160 -2.45 -6.33 25.81
N TYR A 161 -3.25 -5.37 25.35
CA TYR A 161 -4.71 -5.41 25.49
C TYR A 161 -5.44 -5.80 24.20
N TYR A 162 -4.73 -6.34 23.21
CA TYR A 162 -5.23 -6.52 21.85
C TYR A 162 -6.59 -7.19 21.79
N TRP A 163 -6.73 -8.37 22.42
CA TRP A 163 -7.99 -9.12 22.40
C TRP A 163 -9.14 -8.43 23.15
N TYR A 164 -8.84 -7.65 24.19
CA TYR A 164 -9.86 -6.84 24.85
C TYR A 164 -10.35 -5.72 23.93
N ILE A 165 -9.44 -5.04 23.23
CA ILE A 165 -9.80 -3.99 22.27
C ILE A 165 -10.60 -4.60 21.12
N VAL A 166 -10.16 -5.73 20.56
CA VAL A 166 -10.89 -6.48 19.52
C VAL A 166 -12.32 -6.78 19.98
N PHE A 167 -12.49 -7.33 21.19
CA PHE A 167 -13.81 -7.69 21.72
C PHE A 167 -14.69 -6.47 21.94
N VAL A 168 -14.16 -5.38 22.51
CA VAL A 168 -14.92 -4.14 22.72
C VAL A 168 -15.35 -3.54 21.38
N MET A 169 -14.43 -3.41 20.43
CA MET A 169 -14.69 -2.77 19.14
C MET A 169 -15.59 -3.59 18.22
N ASN A 170 -15.55 -4.92 18.29
CA ASN A 170 -16.32 -5.80 17.39
C ASN A 170 -17.57 -6.39 18.04
N VAL A 171 -17.75 -6.32 19.37
CA VAL A 171 -18.93 -6.88 20.03
C VAL A 171 -19.64 -5.81 20.86
N ILE A 172 -18.97 -5.26 21.86
CA ILE A 172 -19.61 -4.36 22.83
C ILE A 172 -20.13 -3.10 22.17
N ILE A 173 -19.33 -2.43 21.34
CA ILE A 173 -19.76 -1.18 20.68
C ILE A 173 -20.87 -1.46 19.65
N PRO A 174 -20.73 -2.39 18.69
CA PRO A 174 -21.80 -2.68 17.74
C PRO A 174 -23.12 -3.09 18.40
N VAL A 175 -23.08 -4.01 19.37
CA VAL A 175 -24.29 -4.44 20.08
C VAL A 175 -24.87 -3.29 20.90
N GLY A 176 -24.04 -2.51 21.60
CA GLY A 176 -24.47 -1.35 22.38
C GLY A 176 -25.15 -0.29 21.52
N LEU A 177 -24.56 0.07 20.37
CA LEU A 177 -25.19 0.97 19.39
C LEU A 177 -26.50 0.40 18.88
N GLY A 178 -26.55 -0.91 18.64
CA GLY A 178 -27.76 -1.59 18.23
C GLY A 178 -28.85 -1.57 19.30
N LEU A 179 -28.52 -1.69 20.60
CA LEU A 179 -29.49 -1.54 21.68
C LEU A 179 -30.12 -0.14 21.68
N LEU A 180 -29.34 0.91 21.42
CA LEU A 180 -29.85 2.30 21.36
C LEU A 180 -30.87 2.52 20.25
N VAL A 181 -30.76 1.78 19.14
CA VAL A 181 -31.68 1.88 17.99
C VAL A 181 -32.68 0.73 17.90
N GLY A 182 -32.73 -0.14 18.93
CA GLY A 182 -33.60 -1.31 18.96
C GLY A 182 -33.22 -2.43 17.98
N ARG A 183 -31.98 -2.45 17.46
CA ARG A 183 -31.47 -3.40 16.46
C ARG A 183 -30.09 -4.00 16.82
N PRO A 184 -29.91 -4.61 18.02
CA PRO A 184 -28.63 -5.17 18.47
C PRO A 184 -28.05 -6.22 17.52
N LEU A 185 -28.88 -7.15 17.06
CA LEU A 185 -28.44 -8.21 16.15
C LEU A 185 -28.06 -7.67 14.77
N GLY A 186 -28.83 -6.72 14.23
CA GLY A 186 -28.55 -6.10 12.93
C GLY A 186 -27.23 -5.35 12.91
N MET A 187 -26.97 -4.56 13.96
CA MET A 187 -25.70 -3.86 14.12
C MET A 187 -24.52 -4.82 14.20
N PHE A 188 -24.63 -5.90 14.99
CA PHE A 188 -23.58 -6.91 15.06
C PHE A 188 -23.36 -7.60 13.70
N MET A 189 -24.45 -7.97 13.01
CA MET A 189 -24.36 -8.62 11.70
C MET A 189 -23.69 -7.74 10.64
N PHE A 190 -23.96 -6.43 10.62
CA PHE A 190 -23.42 -5.54 9.60
C PHE A 190 -22.06 -4.95 9.98
N ALA A 191 -21.92 -4.37 11.17
CA ALA A 191 -20.70 -3.70 11.60
C ALA A 191 -19.57 -4.67 11.95
N THR A 192 -19.91 -5.91 12.32
CA THR A 192 -18.94 -6.94 12.70
C THR A 192 -18.86 -8.04 11.66
N VAL A 193 -19.90 -8.86 11.49
CA VAL A 193 -19.82 -10.10 10.72
C VAL A 193 -19.59 -9.83 9.23
N LEU A 194 -20.53 -9.14 8.57
CA LEU A 194 -20.47 -8.84 7.14
C LEU A 194 -19.20 -8.04 6.83
N ARG A 195 -18.95 -7.00 7.63
CA ARG A 195 -17.78 -6.15 7.46
C ARG A 195 -16.48 -6.94 7.59
N LEU A 196 -16.30 -7.79 8.61
CA LEU A 196 -15.06 -8.57 8.77
C LEU A 196 -14.85 -9.49 7.58
N PHE A 197 -15.91 -10.19 7.15
CA PHE A 197 -15.83 -11.05 5.97
C PHE A 197 -15.37 -10.27 4.72
N VAL A 198 -15.97 -9.12 4.44
CA VAL A 198 -15.63 -8.33 3.24
C VAL A 198 -14.24 -7.69 3.36
N VAL A 199 -13.94 -7.05 4.49
CA VAL A 199 -12.67 -6.31 4.68
C VAL A 199 -11.49 -7.27 4.68
N GLU A 200 -11.57 -8.44 5.29
CA GLU A 200 -10.46 -9.39 5.28
C GLU A 200 -10.14 -9.88 3.87
N ASN A 201 -11.16 -10.24 3.07
CA ASN A 201 -10.95 -10.64 1.67
C ASN A 201 -10.38 -9.51 0.81
N ILE A 202 -10.86 -8.28 1.03
CA ILE A 202 -10.30 -7.09 0.39
C ILE A 202 -8.82 -6.94 0.79
N MET A 203 -8.50 -6.87 2.07
CA MET A 203 -7.11 -6.67 2.53
C MET A 203 -6.20 -7.81 2.08
N PHE A 204 -6.61 -9.08 2.18
CA PHE A 204 -5.84 -10.22 1.68
C PHE A 204 -5.60 -10.20 0.17
N SER A 205 -6.40 -9.43 -0.58
CA SER A 205 -6.15 -9.20 -2.01
C SER A 205 -4.89 -8.38 -2.27
N THR A 206 -4.34 -7.64 -1.29
CA THR A 206 -3.00 -7.03 -1.43
C THR A 206 -1.94 -8.10 -1.63
N ASN A 207 -2.02 -9.20 -0.88
CA ASN A 207 -1.02 -10.27 -0.93
C ASN A 207 -1.21 -11.15 -2.17
N SER A 208 -2.43 -11.26 -2.69
CA SER A 208 -2.75 -12.10 -3.85
C SER A 208 -2.93 -11.31 -5.15
N LEU A 209 -4.04 -10.58 -5.30
CA LEU A 209 -4.38 -9.90 -6.56
C LEU A 209 -3.37 -8.82 -6.93
N CYS A 210 -2.82 -8.07 -5.96
CA CYS A 210 -1.83 -7.05 -6.26
C CYS A 210 -0.45 -7.61 -6.64
N HIS A 211 -0.23 -8.92 -6.54
CA HIS A 211 0.96 -9.60 -7.06
C HIS A 211 0.71 -10.35 -8.39
N MET A 212 -0.56 -10.44 -8.82
CA MET A 212 -0.95 -11.19 -10.02
C MET A 212 -1.48 -10.30 -11.13
N TRP A 213 -2.24 -9.25 -10.81
CA TRP A 213 -2.99 -8.46 -11.79
C TRP A 213 -2.68 -6.97 -11.72
N GLY A 214 -1.91 -6.50 -12.68
CA GLY A 214 -1.70 -5.08 -12.92
C GLY A 214 -0.48 -4.79 -13.79
N LYS A 215 0.06 -3.59 -13.66
CA LYS A 215 1.27 -3.16 -14.35
C LYS A 215 2.45 -3.09 -13.38
N ARG A 216 3.69 -3.21 -13.89
CA ARG A 216 4.91 -3.08 -13.09
C ARG A 216 5.77 -1.87 -13.49
N PRO A 217 5.24 -0.63 -13.46
CA PRO A 217 5.91 0.51 -14.08
C PRO A 217 7.25 0.89 -13.43
N TYR A 218 7.49 0.57 -12.15
CA TYR A 218 8.65 1.05 -11.39
C TYR A 218 9.74 0.01 -11.13
N THR A 219 9.38 -1.27 -11.00
CA THR A 219 10.33 -2.37 -10.76
C THR A 219 9.77 -3.70 -11.23
N ASP A 220 10.63 -4.64 -11.62
CA ASP A 220 10.28 -6.05 -11.83
C ASP A 220 11.10 -7.00 -10.94
N ALA A 221 11.70 -6.47 -9.87
CA ALA A 221 12.43 -7.26 -8.88
C ALA A 221 11.52 -8.22 -8.08
N ASN A 222 10.22 -7.94 -8.04
CA ASN A 222 9.21 -8.79 -7.44
C ASN A 222 7.90 -8.74 -8.25
N SER A 223 6.94 -9.53 -7.80
CA SER A 223 5.67 -9.76 -8.49
C SER A 223 4.63 -8.66 -8.24
N ALA A 224 4.87 -7.70 -7.34
CA ALA A 224 3.93 -6.62 -7.05
C ALA A 224 3.56 -5.80 -8.31
N THR A 225 2.29 -5.42 -8.42
CA THR A 225 1.69 -4.72 -9.55
C THR A 225 0.83 -3.55 -9.10
N ASP A 226 0.70 -2.54 -9.96
CA ASP A 226 -0.25 -1.45 -9.80
C ASP A 226 -1.55 -1.73 -10.55
N SER A 227 -2.68 -1.50 -9.88
CA SER A 227 -4.03 -1.58 -10.43
C SER A 227 -4.94 -0.50 -9.84
N HIS A 228 -5.53 0.33 -10.70
CA HIS A 228 -6.49 1.37 -10.29
C HIS A 228 -7.74 0.79 -9.62
N LEU A 229 -8.23 -0.34 -10.12
CA LEU A 229 -9.39 -1.04 -9.54
C LEU A 229 -9.08 -1.50 -8.12
N MET A 230 -7.89 -2.06 -7.91
CA MET A 230 -7.42 -2.44 -6.58
C MET A 230 -7.19 -1.20 -5.71
N GLY A 231 -6.70 -0.09 -6.27
CA GLY A 231 -6.58 1.18 -5.56
C GLY A 231 -7.90 1.64 -4.94
N LEU A 232 -9.01 1.55 -5.70
CA LEU A 232 -10.34 1.90 -5.22
C LEU A 232 -10.77 1.04 -4.01
N PHE A 233 -10.73 -0.29 -4.15
CA PHE A 233 -11.22 -1.20 -3.11
C PHE A 233 -10.29 -1.30 -1.90
N LEU A 234 -8.98 -1.12 -2.11
CA LEU A 234 -7.96 -1.23 -1.07
C LEU A 234 -7.55 0.13 -0.49
N LEU A 235 -8.39 1.16 -0.65
CA LEU A 235 -8.13 2.50 -0.09
C LEU A 235 -6.75 3.08 -0.49
N GLY A 236 -6.23 2.71 -1.66
CA GLY A 236 -4.93 3.09 -2.19
C GLY A 236 -3.87 2.01 -2.24
N GLU A 237 -4.05 0.88 -1.55
CA GLU A 237 -3.00 -0.14 -1.45
C GLU A 237 -2.78 -0.92 -2.76
N GLY A 238 -3.65 -0.75 -3.75
CA GLY A 238 -3.54 -1.37 -5.07
C GLY A 238 -2.43 -0.84 -5.97
N TYR A 239 -1.74 0.24 -5.59
CA TYR A 239 -0.51 0.71 -6.25
C TYR A 239 0.72 0.03 -5.67
N HIS A 240 0.72 -1.30 -5.75
CA HIS A 240 1.64 -2.15 -5.00
C HIS A 240 3.04 -2.19 -5.62
N ASN A 241 3.18 -2.01 -6.93
CA ASN A 241 4.51 -1.93 -7.56
C ASN A 241 5.24 -0.65 -7.18
N PHE A 242 4.52 0.48 -7.09
CA PHE A 242 5.09 1.71 -6.56
C PHE A 242 5.53 1.53 -5.12
N HIS A 243 4.63 1.01 -4.29
CA HIS A 243 4.86 0.77 -2.88
C HIS A 243 6.10 -0.11 -2.63
N HIS A 244 6.19 -1.25 -3.30
CA HIS A 244 7.36 -2.14 -3.19
C HIS A 244 8.66 -1.52 -3.69
N ARG A 245 8.61 -0.52 -4.57
CA ARG A 245 9.80 0.21 -5.03
C ARG A 245 10.19 1.35 -4.10
N PHE A 246 9.21 2.04 -3.52
CA PHE A 246 9.37 3.26 -2.72
C PHE A 246 8.61 3.14 -1.40
N GLU A 247 8.89 2.08 -0.64
CA GLU A 247 8.11 1.70 0.55
C GLU A 247 8.06 2.76 1.65
N TYR A 248 9.01 3.70 1.64
CA TYR A 248 9.07 4.81 2.58
C TYR A 248 8.19 6.00 2.17
N ASP A 249 7.64 6.04 0.96
CA ASP A 249 6.74 7.10 0.51
C ASP A 249 5.38 6.92 1.20
N TYR A 250 4.82 8.00 1.75
CA TYR A 250 3.51 7.93 2.40
C TYR A 250 2.35 7.70 1.41
N ARG A 251 2.64 7.75 0.10
CA ARG A 251 1.72 7.51 -0.99
C ARG A 251 2.03 6.14 -1.59
N ASN A 252 1.01 5.33 -1.81
CA ASN A 252 1.16 4.19 -2.69
C ASN A 252 0.87 4.64 -4.13
N GLY A 253 -0.19 5.43 -4.32
CA GLY A 253 -0.47 6.09 -5.59
C GLY A 253 0.13 7.49 -5.64
N HIS A 254 1.28 7.68 -6.28
CA HIS A 254 1.98 8.97 -6.25
C HIS A 254 1.32 10.09 -7.08
N HIS A 255 0.53 9.77 -8.11
CA HIS A 255 -0.17 10.77 -8.90
C HIS A 255 -1.32 11.39 -8.11
N TRP A 256 -1.68 12.64 -8.40
CA TRP A 256 -2.78 13.31 -7.70
C TRP A 256 -4.14 12.61 -7.94
N TYR A 257 -4.33 12.06 -9.14
CA TYR A 257 -5.54 11.34 -9.57
C TYR A 257 -5.51 9.84 -9.22
N ASP A 258 -4.40 9.33 -8.67
CA ASP A 258 -4.37 7.95 -8.23
C ASP A 258 -5.38 7.75 -7.09
N LEU A 259 -6.22 6.71 -7.20
CA LEU A 259 -7.27 6.33 -6.27
C LEU A 259 -6.67 5.79 -4.97
N ASP A 260 -6.02 6.69 -4.24
CA ASP A 260 -5.35 6.46 -2.97
C ASP A 260 -5.98 7.40 -1.94
N SER A 261 -7.13 6.96 -1.41
CA SER A 261 -7.88 7.75 -0.44
C SER A 261 -7.14 7.88 0.89
N THR A 262 -6.28 6.91 1.22
CA THR A 262 -5.39 6.97 2.38
C THR A 262 -4.38 8.12 2.27
N LYS A 263 -3.77 8.34 1.10
CA LYS A 263 -2.89 9.50 0.86
C LYS A 263 -3.61 10.83 1.12
N TRP A 264 -4.86 10.94 0.69
CA TRP A 264 -5.64 12.17 0.90
C TRP A 264 -6.02 12.37 2.36
N LEU A 265 -6.37 11.30 3.07
CA LEU A 265 -6.58 11.32 4.53
C LEU A 265 -5.33 11.82 5.25
N ILE A 266 -4.16 11.22 4.98
CA ILE A 266 -2.89 11.61 5.61
C ILE A 266 -2.55 13.07 5.28
N ALA A 267 -2.72 13.50 4.03
CA ALA A 267 -2.49 14.89 3.64
C ALA A 267 -3.45 15.87 4.34
N GLY A 268 -4.70 15.48 4.56
CA GLY A 268 -5.66 16.24 5.35
C GLY A 268 -5.23 16.39 6.81
N LEU A 269 -4.81 15.29 7.44
CA LEU A 269 -4.27 15.32 8.81
C LEU A 269 -3.01 16.19 8.92
N ALA A 270 -2.16 16.19 7.89
CA ALA A 270 -0.99 17.06 7.86
C ALA A 270 -1.36 18.55 7.78
N LYS A 271 -2.39 18.91 7.02
CA LYS A 271 -2.94 20.28 6.99
C LYS A 271 -3.49 20.72 8.35
N LEU A 272 -4.01 19.78 9.14
CA LEU A 272 -4.48 20.03 10.51
C LEU A 272 -3.34 20.04 11.55
N GLY A 273 -2.09 19.86 11.14
CA GLY A 273 -0.94 19.78 12.06
C GLY A 273 -0.88 18.50 12.89
N LEU A 274 -1.71 17.50 12.59
CA LEU A 274 -1.76 16.22 13.30
C LEU A 274 -0.75 15.19 12.76
N VAL A 275 -0.21 15.45 11.57
CA VAL A 275 0.81 14.63 10.91
C VAL A 275 1.92 15.52 10.38
N THR A 276 3.18 15.08 10.52
CA THR A 276 4.38 15.77 10.04
C THR A 276 5.32 14.79 9.33
N ASP A 277 6.40 15.32 8.74
CA ASP A 277 7.48 14.55 8.12
C ASP A 277 7.00 13.57 7.03
N LEU A 278 6.09 14.03 6.16
CA LEU A 278 5.59 13.24 5.02
C LEU A 278 6.73 12.91 4.05
N ARG A 279 7.24 11.68 4.10
CA ARG A 279 8.31 11.20 3.22
C ARG A 279 7.76 10.91 1.84
N ARG A 280 8.50 11.34 0.80
CA ARG A 280 8.12 11.18 -0.60
C ARG A 280 9.34 10.79 -1.43
N ALA A 281 9.17 9.85 -2.35
CA ALA A 281 10.12 9.65 -3.43
C ALA A 281 10.16 10.90 -4.32
N THR A 282 11.37 11.29 -4.70
CA THR A 282 11.61 12.45 -5.56
C THR A 282 11.14 12.17 -6.98
N THR A 283 10.86 13.23 -7.71
CA THR A 283 10.48 13.18 -9.13
C THR A 283 11.60 12.53 -9.93
N LEU A 284 12.85 12.81 -9.59
CA LEU A 284 14.02 12.17 -10.19
C LEU A 284 14.00 10.65 -9.96
N GLN A 285 13.87 10.20 -8.70
CA GLN A 285 13.84 8.78 -8.36
C GLN A 285 12.73 8.02 -9.11
N ILE A 286 11.52 8.61 -9.18
CA ILE A 286 10.37 8.01 -9.83
C ILE A 286 10.57 7.92 -11.35
N ASN A 287 11.00 9.00 -12.00
CA ASN A 287 11.24 8.98 -13.45
C ASN A 287 12.43 8.10 -13.83
N ASN A 288 13.46 8.05 -12.99
CA ASN A 288 14.57 7.11 -13.16
C ASN A 288 14.07 5.65 -13.16
N ALA A 289 13.22 5.28 -12.20
CA ALA A 289 12.64 3.93 -12.12
C ALA A 289 11.76 3.59 -13.35
N VAL A 290 10.85 4.49 -13.73
CA VAL A 290 9.95 4.29 -14.88
C VAL A 290 10.73 4.15 -16.18
N THR A 291 11.73 5.01 -16.40
CA THR A 291 12.52 4.98 -17.64
C THR A 291 13.48 3.80 -17.67
N SER A 292 14.06 3.37 -16.54
CA SER A 292 14.82 2.12 -16.46
C SER A 292 13.97 0.92 -16.86
N MET A 293 12.73 0.83 -16.34
CA MET A 293 11.80 -0.23 -16.72
C MET A 293 11.37 -0.15 -18.18
N ALA A 294 11.26 1.05 -18.75
CA ALA A 294 10.99 1.23 -20.17
C ALA A 294 12.15 0.72 -21.03
N MET A 295 13.39 1.07 -20.68
CA MET A 295 14.61 0.59 -21.34
C MET A 295 14.72 -0.93 -21.27
N LYS A 296 14.53 -1.53 -20.08
CA LYS A 296 14.57 -3.00 -19.92
C LYS A 296 13.53 -3.72 -20.79
N ARG A 297 12.33 -3.15 -20.94
CA ARG A 297 11.29 -3.71 -21.82
C ARG A 297 11.62 -3.56 -23.30
N ALA A 298 12.20 -2.42 -23.67
CA ALA A 298 12.67 -2.17 -25.03
C ALA A 298 13.77 -3.17 -25.38
N ASP A 299 14.79 -3.29 -24.55
CA ASP A 299 15.89 -4.25 -24.73
C ASP A 299 15.39 -5.69 -24.90
N LYS A 300 14.50 -6.14 -24.01
CA LYS A 300 13.91 -7.49 -24.11
C LYS A 300 13.19 -7.77 -25.44
N LYS A 301 12.58 -6.75 -26.05
CA LYS A 301 11.78 -6.89 -27.29
C LYS A 301 12.57 -6.58 -28.55
N LEU A 302 13.55 -5.68 -28.44
CA LEU A 302 14.19 -5.04 -29.58
C LEU A 302 15.65 -5.48 -29.77
N SER A 303 16.28 -6.12 -28.78
CA SER A 303 17.68 -6.58 -28.86
C SER A 303 18.02 -7.52 -30.03
N ARG A 304 17.00 -8.14 -30.62
CA ARG A 304 17.14 -8.98 -31.83
C ARG A 304 17.27 -8.20 -33.14
N TYR A 305 17.02 -6.89 -33.17
CA TYR A 305 17.09 -6.08 -34.37
C TYR A 305 18.48 -5.45 -34.52
N GLU A 306 19.03 -5.47 -35.73
CA GLU A 306 20.40 -5.01 -36.01
C GLU A 306 20.64 -3.54 -35.62
N ASN A 307 19.63 -2.68 -35.77
CA ASN A 307 19.74 -1.26 -35.44
C ASN A 307 19.53 -0.97 -33.93
N TRP A 308 19.23 -1.96 -33.10
CA TRP A 308 18.91 -1.74 -31.67
C TRP A 308 20.05 -1.08 -30.91
N ALA A 309 21.30 -1.49 -31.12
CA ALA A 309 22.45 -0.92 -30.40
C ALA A 309 22.53 0.60 -30.57
N THR A 310 22.33 1.11 -31.79
CA THR A 310 22.31 2.55 -32.07
C THR A 310 21.12 3.25 -31.42
N VAL A 311 19.93 2.66 -31.51
CA VAL A 311 18.70 3.21 -30.91
C VAL A 311 18.79 3.23 -29.39
N GLN A 312 19.39 2.19 -28.79
CA GLN A 312 19.61 2.08 -27.35
C GLN A 312 20.51 3.21 -26.85
N THR A 313 21.66 3.45 -27.50
CA THR A 313 22.56 4.57 -27.14
C THR A 313 21.83 5.92 -27.21
N GLN A 314 21.06 6.17 -28.28
CA GLN A 314 20.26 7.40 -28.39
C GLN A 314 19.23 7.54 -27.26
N LEU A 315 18.55 6.45 -26.89
CA LEU A 315 17.61 6.44 -25.77
C LEU A 315 18.30 6.68 -24.42
N GLU A 316 19.50 6.12 -24.23
CA GLU A 316 20.31 6.34 -23.02
C GLU A 316 20.75 7.80 -22.89
N GLU A 317 21.19 8.43 -23.98
CA GLU A 317 21.52 9.86 -24.02
C GLU A 317 20.31 10.75 -23.72
N LEU A 318 19.16 10.49 -24.37
CA LEU A 318 17.93 11.24 -24.12
C LEU A 318 17.45 11.07 -22.67
N ARG A 319 17.56 9.84 -22.14
CA ARG A 319 17.23 9.55 -20.74
C ARG A 319 18.15 10.30 -19.79
N ALA A 320 19.47 10.31 -20.03
CA ALA A 320 20.43 11.04 -19.20
C ALA A 320 20.12 12.54 -19.17
N LYS A 321 19.92 13.16 -20.35
CA LYS A 321 19.51 14.57 -20.48
C LYS A 321 18.20 14.88 -19.75
N MET A 322 17.20 14.00 -19.88
CA MET A 322 15.94 14.15 -19.18
C MET A 322 16.14 14.10 -17.65
N LEU A 323 16.91 13.14 -17.13
CA LEU A 323 17.17 13.02 -15.68
C LEU A 323 17.96 14.21 -15.13
N GLU A 324 18.94 14.72 -15.88
CA GLU A 324 19.67 15.94 -15.54
C GLU A 324 18.73 17.14 -15.38
N LYS A 325 17.83 17.35 -16.35
CA LYS A 325 16.83 18.44 -16.28
C LYS A 325 15.86 18.29 -15.12
N ILE A 326 15.47 17.06 -14.76
CA ILE A 326 14.66 16.81 -13.56
C ILE A 326 15.44 17.21 -12.31
N SER A 327 16.69 16.76 -12.20
CA SER A 327 17.55 17.10 -11.05
C SER A 327 17.67 18.61 -10.90
N HIS A 328 17.95 19.32 -11.99
CA HIS A 328 18.04 20.78 -11.98
C HIS A 328 16.74 21.46 -11.51
N TRP A 329 15.58 21.01 -12.03
CA TRP A 329 14.29 21.53 -11.60
C TRP A 329 14.00 21.25 -10.10
N GLU A 330 14.39 20.07 -9.59
CA GLU A 330 14.23 19.76 -8.16
C GLU A 330 15.12 20.63 -7.28
N ASP A 331 16.38 20.86 -7.66
CA ASP A 331 17.32 21.73 -6.94
C ASP A 331 16.78 23.17 -6.87
N MET A 332 16.26 23.69 -7.98
CA MET A 332 15.65 25.03 -8.02
C MET A 332 14.40 25.13 -7.15
N LYS A 333 13.58 24.07 -7.14
CA LYS A 333 12.39 24.01 -6.30
C LYS A 333 12.74 24.03 -4.82
N GLU A 334 13.80 23.34 -4.42
CA GLU A 334 14.30 23.34 -3.04
C GLU A 334 14.83 24.72 -2.64
N GLN A 335 15.60 25.37 -3.51
CA GLN A 335 16.04 26.76 -3.31
C GLN A 335 14.86 27.73 -3.13
N MET A 336 13.81 27.59 -3.95
CA MET A 336 12.60 28.40 -3.82
C MET A 336 11.88 28.16 -2.48
N GLN A 337 11.79 26.91 -2.03
CA GLN A 337 11.21 26.56 -0.72
C GLN A 337 11.99 27.18 0.44
N ALA A 338 13.33 27.15 0.38
CA ALA A 338 14.19 27.78 1.37
C ALA A 338 13.98 29.29 1.44
N MET A 339 13.88 29.97 0.29
CA MET A 339 13.59 31.41 0.24
C MET A 339 12.22 31.76 0.84
N LEU A 340 11.19 30.95 0.60
CA LEU A 340 9.87 31.15 1.19
C LEU A 340 9.87 31.00 2.72
N ALA A 341 10.73 30.13 3.26
CA ALA A 341 10.83 29.90 4.70
C ALA A 341 11.48 31.07 5.46
N GLU A 342 12.37 31.83 4.83
CA GLU A 342 13.11 32.92 5.49
C GLU A 342 12.29 34.20 5.75
N LYS A 343 11.07 34.34 5.21
CA LYS A 343 10.12 35.46 5.45
C LYS A 343 10.76 36.87 5.44
N ARG A 344 11.49 37.25 4.38
CA ARG A 344 12.00 38.62 4.20
C ARG A 344 11.16 39.45 3.22
N GLU A 345 10.95 40.74 3.50
CA GLU A 345 10.21 41.67 2.62
C GLU A 345 10.92 41.95 1.28
N GLU A 346 12.25 41.95 1.25
CA GLU A 346 13.07 42.21 0.04
C GLU A 346 13.07 41.07 -1.00
N THR A 347 12.32 40.00 -0.75
CA THR A 347 12.40 38.77 -1.54
C THR A 347 11.42 38.68 -2.69
N SER A 348 10.44 39.60 -2.82
CA SER A 348 9.34 39.43 -3.81
C SER A 348 9.84 39.37 -5.25
N ALA A 349 10.68 40.30 -5.70
CA ALA A 349 11.18 40.32 -7.08
C ALA A 349 12.10 39.12 -7.38
N LYS A 350 12.92 38.69 -6.41
CA LYS A 350 13.75 37.48 -6.51
C LYS A 350 12.89 36.21 -6.54
N LEU A 351 11.79 36.20 -5.80
CA LEU A 351 10.85 35.08 -5.77
C LEU A 351 10.11 34.95 -7.11
N ASP A 352 9.69 36.06 -7.71
CA ASP A 352 9.01 36.04 -9.01
C ASP A 352 9.96 35.65 -10.15
N ASP A 353 11.22 36.13 -10.14
CA ASP A 353 12.27 35.64 -11.04
C ASP A 353 12.52 34.12 -10.86
N MET A 354 12.63 33.64 -9.63
CA MET A 354 12.80 32.21 -9.35
C MET A 354 11.61 31.38 -9.82
N LYS A 355 10.36 31.85 -9.64
CA LYS A 355 9.16 31.17 -10.15
C LYS A 355 9.22 31.04 -11.67
N ALA A 356 9.53 32.13 -12.38
CA ALA A 356 9.64 32.10 -13.84
C ALA A 356 10.72 31.12 -14.32
N LYS A 357 11.89 31.12 -13.68
CA LYS A 357 12.96 30.15 -13.96
C LYS A 357 12.54 28.71 -13.66
N LEU A 358 11.77 28.49 -12.60
CA LEU A 358 11.27 27.16 -12.25
C LEU A 358 10.25 26.64 -13.27
N GLU A 359 9.38 27.52 -13.77
CA GLU A 359 8.45 27.21 -14.86
C GLU A 359 9.18 26.85 -16.15
N ASP A 360 10.22 27.61 -16.51
CA ASP A 360 11.07 27.29 -17.67
C ASP A 360 11.79 25.94 -17.50
N ALA A 361 12.42 25.71 -16.34
CA ALA A 361 13.07 24.44 -16.05
C ALA A 361 12.09 23.25 -16.10
N GLN A 362 10.85 23.46 -15.63
CA GLN A 362 9.79 22.46 -15.74
C GLN A 362 9.42 22.20 -17.20
N ALA A 363 9.28 23.24 -18.02
CA ALA A 363 8.98 23.12 -19.44
C ALA A 363 10.08 22.35 -20.19
N GLN A 364 11.35 22.69 -19.94
CA GLN A 364 12.51 22.00 -20.53
C GLN A 364 12.57 20.52 -20.15
N TRP A 365 12.29 20.19 -18.89
CA TRP A 365 12.18 18.79 -18.47
C TRP A 365 11.04 18.08 -19.22
N MET A 366 9.86 18.67 -19.27
CA MET A 366 8.70 18.07 -19.94
C MET A 366 8.95 17.83 -21.43
N GLU A 367 9.67 18.74 -22.09
CA GLU A 367 10.12 18.57 -23.48
C GLU A 367 11.08 17.38 -23.61
N ALA A 368 12.14 17.31 -22.79
CA ALA A 368 13.10 16.20 -22.84
C ALA A 368 12.44 14.84 -22.55
N ARG A 369 11.44 14.82 -21.67
CA ARG A 369 10.63 13.63 -21.40
C ARG A 369 9.82 13.20 -22.62
N GLU A 370 9.25 14.13 -23.37
CA GLU A 370 8.52 13.80 -24.59
C GLU A 370 9.45 13.35 -25.71
N GLN A 371 10.63 13.96 -25.86
CA GLN A 371 11.67 13.49 -26.80
C GLN A 371 12.05 12.04 -26.54
N PHE A 372 12.34 11.67 -25.28
CA PHE A 372 12.60 10.28 -24.89
C PHE A 372 11.43 9.35 -25.25
N ARG A 373 10.18 9.76 -24.96
CA ARG A 373 8.99 8.96 -25.26
C ARG A 373 8.76 8.79 -26.75
N GLN A 374 8.96 9.83 -27.54
CA GLN A 374 8.84 9.79 -28.99
C GLN A 374 9.85 8.83 -29.58
N GLN A 375 11.13 8.93 -29.19
CA GLN A 375 12.16 8.00 -29.62
C GLN A 375 11.82 6.56 -29.25
N LEU A 376 11.33 6.33 -28.03
CA LEU A 376 10.92 5.00 -27.58
C LEU A 376 9.75 4.46 -28.41
N ARG A 377 8.74 5.28 -28.73
CA ARG A 377 7.62 4.89 -29.59
C ARG A 377 8.09 4.56 -31.00
N MET A 378 8.99 5.36 -31.57
CA MET A 378 9.57 5.12 -32.90
C MET A 378 10.35 3.79 -32.93
N ALA A 379 11.12 3.50 -31.89
CA ALA A 379 11.83 2.23 -31.75
C ALA A 379 10.87 1.03 -31.79
N PHE A 380 9.69 1.14 -31.16
CA PHE A 380 8.68 0.08 -31.20
C PHE A 380 7.88 0.02 -32.50
N SER A 381 7.74 1.12 -33.25
CA SER A 381 7.02 1.12 -34.54
C SER A 381 7.84 0.61 -35.72
N GLN A 382 9.18 0.66 -35.61
CA GLN A 382 10.09 0.15 -36.64
C GLN A 382 10.30 -1.37 -36.58
N VAL A 383 9.63 -2.04 -35.63
CA VAL A 383 9.55 -3.50 -35.54
C VAL A 383 8.67 -4.02 -36.68
N PRO A 384 9.19 -4.83 -37.62
CA PRO A 384 8.35 -5.50 -38.60
C PRO A 384 7.25 -6.27 -37.87
N ALA A 385 5.99 -6.11 -38.29
CA ALA A 385 4.88 -6.90 -37.76
C ALA A 385 5.26 -8.39 -37.87
N ALA A 386 5.11 -9.14 -36.76
CA ALA A 386 5.43 -10.56 -36.75
C ALA A 386 4.66 -11.25 -37.89
N ALA A 387 5.39 -11.91 -38.78
CA ALA A 387 4.84 -12.73 -39.87
C ALA A 387 4.21 -14.01 -39.33
#